data_AF-A0A150I0C5-F1
#
_entry.id   AF-A0A150I0C5-F1
#
_cell.length_a   1.000
_cell.length_b   1.000
_cell.length_c   1.000
_cell.angle_alpha   90.00
_cell.angle_beta   90.00
_cell.angle_gamma   90.00
#
_symmetry.space_group_name_H-M   'P 1'
#
loop_
_entity.id
_entity.type
_entity.pdbx_description
1 polymer ?
#
loop_
_entity_poly.entity_id
_entity_poly.type
_entity_poly.pdbx_seq_one_letter_code
_entity_poly.pdbx_strand_id
1 'polypeptide(L)'
;MNKRLLLTIIIVLVVLVGVVVWKSTASSAATQQAKSTTASTDSSQHSTNETMQNKTQDELLQESLSKKLHLLQQQPGNITQFLADFQASCNVQDCNTALAKALANYPDQKFAHLVENLLQRMPQYEQQMQSTVLSTSLSPKERFNQIWKLREQTLGQAEAKLGFGQERQYADYRFAYNDLVNNSSLSTEQRLKAFDELQQQYPDAVQQESKIGVYEQALRLLNQNSNNPAETERLKQTLQERYLTKQEQVDIQLKEQREDQQQQKVDQYQQALKQLQQDMEPLKTQLSSTEWQQQYETRLENLRLKMFP
;
A
#
# COMPACT_ATOMS: atom_id res chain seq x y z
N MET A 1 22.22 14.14 38.93
CA MET A 1 21.16 14.23 37.89
C MET A 1 20.64 12.83 37.63
N ASN A 2 19.36 12.55 37.90
CA ASN A 2 18.85 11.17 37.96
C ASN A 2 19.03 10.45 36.61
N LYS A 3 19.77 9.32 36.61
CA LYS A 3 20.03 8.50 35.42
C LYS A 3 18.73 8.00 34.75
N ARG A 4 17.65 7.86 35.52
CA ARG A 4 16.29 7.59 35.00
C ARG A 4 15.64 8.78 34.29
N LEU A 5 15.96 10.01 34.70
CA LEU A 5 15.45 11.25 34.10
C LEU A 5 16.21 11.60 32.80
N LEU A 6 17.51 11.28 32.74
CA LEU A 6 18.33 11.48 31.54
C LEU A 6 17.96 10.48 30.43
N LEU A 7 17.66 9.22 30.79
CA LEU A 7 17.19 8.19 29.86
C LEU A 7 15.77 8.46 29.34
N THR A 8 14.86 8.99 30.17
CA THR A 8 13.54 9.41 29.69
C THR A 8 13.62 10.64 28.79
N ILE A 9 14.51 11.61 29.05
CA ILE A 9 14.70 12.77 28.16
C ILE A 9 15.27 12.36 26.80
N ILE A 10 16.22 11.40 26.76
CA ILE A 10 16.80 10.91 25.49
C ILE A 10 15.79 10.05 24.71
N ILE A 11 15.00 9.20 25.39
CA ILE A 11 13.94 8.41 24.72
C ILE A 11 12.81 9.32 24.24
N VAL A 12 12.42 10.35 24.99
CA VAL A 12 11.41 11.33 24.57
C VAL A 12 11.93 12.20 23.40
N LEU A 13 13.22 12.54 23.33
CA LEU A 13 13.79 13.27 22.20
C LEU A 13 13.94 12.40 20.94
N VAL A 14 14.24 11.10 21.06
CA VAL A 14 14.25 10.17 19.91
C VAL A 14 12.83 9.84 19.43
N VAL A 15 11.83 9.88 20.32
CA VAL A 15 10.40 9.74 19.96
C VAL A 15 9.82 11.03 19.38
N LEU A 16 10.30 12.22 19.79
CA LEU A 16 9.83 13.51 19.25
C LEU A 16 10.45 13.89 17.89
N VAL A 17 11.63 13.36 17.54
CA VAL A 17 12.16 13.49 16.17
C VAL A 17 11.47 12.52 15.18
N GLY A 18 10.74 11.51 15.69
CA GLY A 18 9.99 10.55 14.86
C GLY A 18 8.51 10.90 14.57
N VAL A 19 7.97 12.01 15.09
CA VAL A 19 6.51 12.29 15.06
C VAL A 19 6.13 13.61 14.37
N VAL A 20 7.06 14.31 13.70
CA VAL A 20 6.70 15.51 12.91
C VAL A 20 7.27 15.45 11.50
N VAL A 21 6.64 14.67 10.61
CA VAL A 21 6.05 15.12 9.33
C VAL A 21 5.05 14.03 8.88
N TRP A 22 3.89 13.95 9.54
CA TRP A 22 2.68 13.37 8.94
C TRP A 22 1.55 14.38 9.08
N LYS A 23 1.62 15.41 8.24
CA LYS A 23 0.53 16.32 7.92
C LYS A 23 0.60 16.60 6.41
N SER A 24 -0.53 16.31 5.76
CA SER A 24 -0.94 16.70 4.40
C SER A 24 -0.09 16.21 3.21
N THR A 25 -0.48 15.06 2.66
CA THR A 25 -0.47 14.82 1.20
C THR A 25 -1.87 14.38 0.78
N ALA A 26 -2.79 15.34 0.76
CA ALA A 26 -3.79 15.33 -0.30
C ALA A 26 -3.07 15.84 -1.57
N SER A 27 -3.22 15.09 -2.66
CA SER A 27 -2.73 15.37 -4.02
C SER A 27 -1.26 15.05 -4.32
N SER A 28 -1.10 14.23 -5.37
CA SER A 28 0.08 14.02 -6.22
C SER A 28 1.22 13.15 -5.68
N ALA A 29 1.15 11.85 -5.99
CA ALA A 29 2.34 11.05 -6.28
C ALA A 29 2.27 10.65 -7.76
N ALA A 30 2.91 11.47 -8.60
CA ALA A 30 3.18 11.18 -9.99
C ALA A 30 4.51 10.43 -10.11
N THR A 31 4.55 9.47 -11.04
CA THR A 31 5.69 9.10 -11.90
C THR A 31 7.09 8.92 -11.27
N GLN A 32 7.65 7.71 -11.41
CA GLN A 32 8.88 7.47 -12.17
C GLN A 32 9.26 5.98 -12.20
N GLN A 33 9.31 5.40 -13.40
CA GLN A 33 10.49 4.70 -13.99
C GLN A 33 10.05 3.84 -15.18
N ALA A 34 9.79 4.49 -16.33
CA ALA A 34 9.96 3.84 -17.62
C ALA A 34 11.40 4.14 -18.08
N LYS A 35 12.22 3.10 -18.11
CA LYS A 35 13.62 3.09 -18.50
C LYS A 35 13.72 3.44 -19.99
N SER A 36 14.19 4.65 -20.30
CA SER A 36 14.57 5.05 -21.65
C SER A 36 15.70 4.17 -22.15
N THR A 37 15.42 3.33 -23.15
CA THR A 37 16.45 2.63 -23.92
C THR A 37 16.63 3.38 -25.22
N THR A 38 17.79 4.01 -25.37
CA THR A 38 18.25 4.64 -26.59
C THR A 38 18.38 3.59 -27.69
N ALA A 39 17.65 3.74 -28.80
CA ALA A 39 17.85 2.97 -30.00
C ALA A 39 17.92 3.90 -31.21
N SER A 40 18.98 3.69 -31.97
CA SER A 40 19.55 4.52 -33.02
C SER A 40 18.62 4.79 -34.22
N THR A 41 18.77 5.99 -34.78
CA THR A 41 18.44 6.31 -36.17
C THR A 41 19.35 5.52 -37.10
N ASP A 42 18.78 4.71 -38.00
CA ASP A 42 19.35 4.49 -39.33
C ASP A 42 18.28 4.07 -40.34
N SER A 43 18.63 4.23 -41.61
CA SER A 43 17.77 4.59 -42.74
C SER A 43 17.04 3.42 -43.42
N SER A 44 15.87 3.79 -43.97
CA SER A 44 15.28 3.34 -45.25
C SER A 44 15.32 1.85 -45.63
N GLN A 45 14.15 1.19 -45.59
CA GLN A 45 13.76 0.26 -46.65
C GLN A 45 12.25 0.35 -46.94
N HIS A 46 11.97 0.55 -48.23
CA HIS A 46 10.66 0.55 -48.85
C HIS A 46 10.11 -0.88 -48.84
N SER A 47 8.90 -1.08 -48.32
CA SER A 47 8.12 -2.30 -48.53
C SER A 47 6.65 -1.91 -48.62
N THR A 48 6.14 -1.98 -49.84
CA THR A 48 4.73 -1.84 -50.18
C THR A 48 3.95 -3.00 -49.56
N ASN A 49 3.05 -2.68 -48.64
CA ASN A 49 1.93 -3.55 -48.28
C ASN A 49 0.68 -2.71 -48.03
N GLU A 50 -0.43 -3.29 -48.44
CA GLU A 50 -1.72 -2.68 -48.76
C GLU A 50 -2.41 -2.00 -47.56
N THR A 51 -3.26 -1.01 -47.86
CA THR A 51 -4.09 -0.20 -46.94
C THR A 51 -3.39 0.82 -46.04
N MET A 52 -2.64 1.74 -46.63
CA MET A 52 -2.33 3.02 -45.96
C MET A 52 -3.58 3.91 -45.96
N GLN A 53 -4.44 3.75 -44.95
CA GLN A 53 -5.49 4.72 -44.64
C GLN A 53 -4.81 6.03 -44.23
N ASN A 54 -4.92 7.06 -45.07
CA ASN A 54 -4.46 8.41 -44.78
C ASN A 54 -5.42 9.05 -43.75
N LYS A 55 -5.38 8.53 -42.51
CA LYS A 55 -6.23 9.01 -41.41
C LYS A 55 -5.76 10.37 -40.95
N THR A 56 -6.70 11.29 -40.82
CA THR A 56 -6.46 12.60 -40.23
C THR A 56 -6.12 12.46 -38.74
N GLN A 57 -5.46 13.47 -38.18
CA GLN A 57 -5.14 13.51 -36.75
C GLN A 57 -6.40 13.48 -35.86
N ASP A 58 -7.52 14.03 -36.35
CA ASP A 58 -8.82 13.96 -35.67
C ASP A 58 -9.37 12.51 -35.67
N GLU A 59 -9.29 11.78 -36.79
CA GLU A 59 -9.72 10.39 -36.86
C GLU A 59 -8.91 9.47 -35.94
N LEU A 60 -7.59 9.67 -35.88
CA LEU A 60 -6.72 8.93 -34.96
C LEU A 60 -7.05 9.22 -33.49
N LEU A 61 -7.34 10.48 -33.16
CA LEU A 61 -7.77 10.86 -31.82
C LEU A 61 -9.11 10.23 -31.46
N GLN A 62 -10.11 10.31 -32.35
CA GLN A 62 -11.44 9.71 -32.13
C GLN A 62 -11.37 8.19 -31.97
N GLU A 63 -10.53 7.50 -32.75
CA GLU A 63 -10.31 6.06 -32.59
C GLU A 63 -9.68 5.73 -31.22
N SER A 64 -8.68 6.51 -30.80
CA SER A 64 -8.06 6.36 -29.48
C SER A 64 -9.06 6.59 -28.34
N LEU A 65 -9.89 7.63 -28.45
CA LEU A 65 -10.94 7.94 -27.47
C LEU A 65 -11.99 6.83 -27.39
N SER A 66 -12.43 6.32 -28.53
CA SER A 66 -13.36 5.18 -28.58
C SER A 66 -12.78 3.94 -27.89
N LYS A 67 -11.49 3.64 -28.10
CA LYS A 67 -10.80 2.54 -27.39
C LYS A 67 -10.78 2.76 -25.86
N LYS A 68 -10.48 3.98 -25.40
CA LYS A 68 -10.49 4.32 -23.96
C LYS A 68 -11.89 4.23 -23.34
N LEU A 69 -12.91 4.70 -24.05
CA LEU A 69 -14.32 4.56 -23.62
C LEU A 69 -14.73 3.09 -23.53
N HIS A 70 -14.28 2.26 -24.48
CA HIS A 70 -14.50 0.82 -24.43
C HIS A 70 -13.83 0.15 -23.24
N LEU A 71 -12.59 0.54 -22.93
CA LEU A 71 -11.91 0.05 -21.73
C LEU A 71 -12.65 0.46 -20.45
N LEU A 72 -13.10 1.72 -20.35
CA LEU A 72 -13.90 2.19 -19.21
C LEU A 72 -15.22 1.41 -19.08
N GLN A 73 -15.86 1.07 -20.21
CA GLN A 73 -17.08 0.28 -20.20
C GLN A 73 -16.85 -1.15 -19.71
N GLN A 74 -15.74 -1.78 -20.12
CA GLN A 74 -15.37 -3.12 -19.69
C GLN A 74 -14.88 -3.18 -18.24
N GLN A 75 -14.16 -2.15 -17.80
CA GLN A 75 -13.55 -2.04 -16.48
C GLN A 75 -13.96 -0.71 -15.82
N PRO A 76 -15.24 -0.59 -15.39
CA PRO A 76 -15.72 0.63 -14.77
C PRO A 76 -15.10 0.82 -13.38
N GLY A 77 -15.31 1.99 -12.82
CA GLY A 77 -15.07 2.27 -11.40
C GLY A 77 -13.79 3.01 -11.08
N ASN A 78 -13.09 3.55 -12.08
CA ASN A 78 -11.91 4.38 -11.90
C ASN A 78 -11.88 5.56 -12.89
N ILE A 79 -12.72 6.56 -12.62
CA ILE A 79 -12.82 7.76 -13.47
C ILE A 79 -11.53 8.58 -13.48
N THR A 80 -10.79 8.59 -12.36
CA THR A 80 -9.53 9.35 -12.27
C THR A 80 -8.48 8.82 -13.23
N GLN A 81 -8.31 7.48 -13.31
CA GLN A 81 -7.41 6.87 -14.28
C GLN A 81 -7.86 7.17 -15.71
N PHE A 82 -9.15 7.02 -16.01
CA PHE A 82 -9.69 7.35 -17.33
C PHE A 82 -9.40 8.79 -17.73
N LEU A 83 -9.63 9.76 -16.84
CA LEU A 83 -9.40 11.17 -17.11
C LEU A 83 -7.92 11.51 -17.27
N ALA A 84 -7.04 10.92 -16.45
CA ALA A 84 -5.60 11.09 -16.58
C ALA A 84 -5.10 10.52 -17.92
N ASP A 85 -5.53 9.33 -18.28
CA ASP A 85 -5.18 8.68 -19.55
C ASP A 85 -5.71 9.45 -20.75
N PHE A 86 -6.90 10.04 -20.62
CA PHE A 86 -7.49 10.91 -21.62
C PHE A 86 -6.67 12.19 -21.81
N GLN A 87 -6.37 12.91 -20.72
CA GLN A 87 -5.62 14.15 -20.77
C GLN A 87 -4.21 13.94 -21.34
N ALA A 88 -3.54 12.84 -20.97
CA ALA A 88 -2.23 12.48 -21.52
C ALA A 88 -2.25 12.17 -23.02
N SER A 89 -3.41 11.77 -23.57
CA SER A 89 -3.54 11.40 -25.00
C SER A 89 -4.10 12.52 -25.87
N CYS A 90 -4.55 13.62 -25.27
CA CYS A 90 -5.17 14.71 -25.97
C CYS A 90 -4.14 15.78 -26.36
N ASN A 91 -3.79 15.82 -27.65
CA ASN A 91 -2.83 16.79 -28.21
C ASN A 91 -3.51 17.94 -28.97
N VAL A 92 -4.83 18.13 -28.77
CA VAL A 92 -5.62 19.19 -29.41
C VAL A 92 -5.90 20.32 -28.43
N GLN A 93 -6.20 21.50 -28.97
CA GLN A 93 -6.43 22.71 -28.16
C GLN A 93 -7.66 22.60 -27.25
N ASP A 94 -8.68 21.85 -27.66
CA ASP A 94 -9.91 21.63 -26.88
C ASP A 94 -10.22 20.14 -26.73
N CYS A 95 -9.66 19.56 -25.67
CA CYS A 95 -9.88 18.16 -25.30
C CYS A 95 -11.35 17.88 -24.97
N ASN A 96 -12.04 18.81 -24.32
CA ASN A 96 -13.42 18.60 -23.91
C ASN A 96 -14.34 18.45 -25.12
N THR A 97 -14.13 19.27 -26.15
CA THR A 97 -14.87 19.14 -27.42
C THR A 97 -14.56 17.81 -28.11
N ALA A 98 -13.30 17.36 -28.10
CA ALA A 98 -12.94 16.05 -28.68
C ALA A 98 -13.60 14.88 -27.93
N LEU A 99 -13.68 14.94 -26.60
CA LEU A 99 -14.35 13.94 -25.77
C LEU A 99 -15.87 13.95 -25.99
N ALA A 100 -16.50 15.12 -26.06
CA ALA A 100 -17.92 15.24 -26.36
C ALA A 100 -18.24 14.63 -27.75
N LYS A 101 -17.39 14.88 -28.75
CA LYS A 101 -17.52 14.26 -30.08
C LYS A 101 -17.37 12.73 -30.01
N ALA A 102 -16.44 12.22 -29.20
CA ALA A 102 -16.25 10.79 -29.04
C ALA A 102 -17.45 10.11 -28.36
N LEU A 103 -18.02 10.74 -27.33
CA LEU A 103 -19.21 10.26 -26.63
C LEU A 103 -20.43 10.28 -27.55
N ALA A 104 -20.65 11.36 -28.30
CA ALA A 104 -21.75 11.47 -29.25
C ALA A 104 -21.71 10.39 -30.36
N ASN A 105 -20.51 9.96 -30.76
CA ASN A 105 -20.32 8.92 -31.79
C ASN A 105 -20.13 7.51 -31.21
N TYR A 106 -20.22 7.33 -29.89
CA TYR A 106 -19.98 6.03 -29.27
C TYR A 106 -21.15 5.05 -29.53
N PRO A 107 -20.92 3.78 -29.90
CA PRO A 107 -22.00 2.86 -30.26
C PRO A 107 -23.03 2.63 -29.13
N ASP A 108 -22.57 2.54 -27.89
CA ASP A 108 -23.45 2.41 -26.72
C ASP A 108 -23.81 3.79 -26.16
N GLN A 109 -24.87 4.38 -26.71
CA GLN A 109 -25.35 5.71 -26.29
C GLN A 109 -25.83 5.76 -24.84
N LYS A 110 -26.29 4.64 -24.27
CA LYS A 110 -26.67 4.61 -22.84
C LYS A 110 -25.44 4.76 -21.96
N PHE A 111 -24.37 4.05 -22.29
CA PHE A 111 -23.09 4.20 -21.62
C PHE A 111 -22.50 5.60 -21.84
N ALA A 112 -22.54 6.12 -23.07
CA ALA A 112 -22.06 7.46 -23.37
C ALA A 112 -22.73 8.53 -22.50
N HIS A 113 -24.06 8.52 -22.41
CA HIS A 113 -24.80 9.43 -21.53
C HIS A 113 -24.48 9.24 -20.05
N LEU A 114 -24.17 8.01 -19.61
CA LEU A 114 -23.74 7.78 -18.23
C LEU A 114 -22.39 8.45 -17.94
N VAL A 115 -21.44 8.37 -18.88
CA VAL A 115 -20.14 9.06 -18.78
C VAL A 115 -20.34 10.57 -18.82
N GLU A 116 -21.15 11.09 -19.74
CA GLU A 116 -21.48 12.53 -19.83
C GLU A 116 -22.06 13.05 -18.50
N ASN A 117 -23.07 12.37 -17.96
CA ASN A 117 -23.71 12.74 -16.69
C ASN A 117 -22.72 12.73 -15.53
N LEU A 118 -21.86 11.71 -15.46
CA LEU A 118 -20.81 11.63 -14.44
C LEU A 118 -19.91 12.86 -14.55
N LEU A 119 -19.32 13.12 -15.72
CA LEU A 119 -18.40 14.25 -15.93
C LEU A 119 -19.05 15.60 -15.65
N GLN A 120 -20.32 15.79 -16.03
CA GLN A 120 -21.05 17.03 -15.78
C GLN A 120 -21.31 17.27 -14.28
N ARG A 121 -21.56 16.21 -13.50
CA ARG A 121 -21.87 16.31 -12.06
C ARG A 121 -20.63 16.26 -11.16
N MET A 122 -19.48 15.82 -11.67
CA MET A 122 -18.22 15.75 -10.92
C MET A 122 -17.84 17.05 -10.21
N PRO A 123 -17.90 18.25 -10.84
CA PRO A 123 -17.57 19.51 -10.15
C PRO A 123 -18.44 19.78 -8.92
N GLN A 124 -19.75 19.47 -9.01
CA GLN A 124 -20.67 19.63 -7.88
C GLN A 124 -20.32 18.65 -6.75
N TYR A 125 -20.02 17.39 -7.09
CA TYR A 125 -19.57 16.41 -6.11
C TYR A 125 -18.28 16.85 -5.41
N GLU A 126 -17.29 17.34 -6.16
CA GLU A 126 -16.02 17.84 -5.60
C GLU A 126 -16.25 19.00 -4.63
N GLN A 127 -17.11 19.96 -4.99
CA GLN A 127 -17.47 21.07 -4.11
C GLN A 127 -18.16 20.59 -2.82
N GLN A 128 -19.06 19.61 -2.91
CA GLN A 128 -19.70 19.04 -1.73
C GLN A 128 -18.73 18.23 -0.87
N MET A 129 -17.81 17.48 -1.48
CA MET A 129 -16.78 16.75 -0.75
C MET A 129 -15.89 17.71 0.05
N GLN A 130 -15.47 18.84 -0.53
CA GLN A 130 -14.65 19.85 0.14
C GLN A 130 -15.33 20.49 1.35
N SER A 131 -16.67 20.59 1.34
CA SER A 131 -17.44 21.14 2.47
C SER A 131 -17.91 20.08 3.47
N THR A 132 -17.69 18.79 3.18
CA THR A 132 -18.11 17.69 4.04
C THR A 132 -17.15 17.51 5.22
N VAL A 133 -17.67 17.61 6.43
CA VAL A 133 -16.93 17.31 7.67
C VAL A 133 -17.40 15.96 8.22
N LEU A 134 -16.53 14.96 8.15
CA LEU A 134 -16.81 13.63 8.70
C LEU A 134 -16.39 13.55 10.17
N SER A 135 -17.26 12.98 11.00
CA SER A 135 -16.97 12.84 12.44
C SER A 135 -15.76 11.92 12.68
N THR A 136 -14.89 12.35 13.59
CA THR A 136 -13.74 11.55 14.07
C THR A 136 -14.14 10.41 15.00
N SER A 137 -15.41 10.36 15.44
CA SER A 137 -15.94 9.24 16.23
C SER A 137 -16.31 8.02 15.40
N LEU A 138 -16.50 8.19 14.08
CA LEU A 138 -16.90 7.11 13.18
C LEU A 138 -15.72 6.18 12.88
N SER A 139 -16.01 4.90 12.72
CA SER A 139 -15.06 3.93 12.18
C SER A 139 -14.70 4.26 10.72
N PRO A 140 -13.56 3.76 10.21
CA PRO A 140 -13.20 3.92 8.79
C PRO A 140 -14.30 3.45 7.81
N LYS A 141 -14.96 2.32 8.11
CA LYS A 141 -16.06 1.76 7.31
C LYS A 141 -17.26 2.68 7.25
N GLU A 142 -17.64 3.28 8.39
CA GLU A 142 -18.75 4.23 8.46
C GLU A 142 -18.45 5.54 7.73
N ARG A 143 -17.23 6.10 7.90
CA ARG A 143 -16.81 7.30 7.17
C ARG A 143 -16.82 7.06 5.67
N PHE A 144 -16.29 5.93 5.22
CA PHE A 144 -16.31 5.55 3.82
C PHE A 144 -17.75 5.41 3.30
N ASN A 145 -18.65 4.78 4.05
CA ASN A 145 -20.06 4.68 3.67
C ASN A 145 -20.76 6.04 3.59
N GLN A 146 -20.38 7.03 4.40
CA GLN A 146 -20.90 8.40 4.24
C GLN A 146 -20.41 9.06 2.96
N ILE A 147 -19.12 8.90 2.62
CA ILE A 147 -18.56 9.35 1.33
C ILE A 147 -19.27 8.69 0.16
N TRP A 148 -19.50 7.37 0.24
CA TRP A 148 -20.20 6.61 -0.79
C TRP A 148 -21.62 7.13 -0.99
N LYS A 149 -22.35 7.36 0.11
CA LYS A 149 -23.70 7.93 0.06
C LYS A 149 -23.71 9.33 -0.55
N LEU A 150 -22.73 10.17 -0.22
CA LEU A 150 -22.58 11.49 -0.84
C LEU A 150 -22.43 11.36 -2.37
N ARG A 151 -21.58 10.45 -2.85
CA ARG A 151 -21.42 10.17 -4.29
C ARG A 151 -22.73 9.75 -4.94
N GLU A 152 -23.46 8.83 -4.33
CA GLU A 152 -24.76 8.40 -4.87
C GLU A 152 -25.78 9.55 -4.93
N GLN A 153 -25.77 10.44 -3.93
CA GLN A 153 -26.66 11.59 -3.85
C GLN A 153 -26.32 12.69 -4.87
N THR A 154 -25.03 12.91 -5.17
CA THR A 154 -24.59 13.98 -6.08
C THR A 154 -24.48 13.52 -7.51
N LEU A 155 -23.93 12.32 -7.74
CA LEU A 155 -23.63 11.81 -9.06
C LEU A 155 -24.76 10.93 -9.59
N GLY A 156 -25.47 10.21 -8.70
CA GLY A 156 -26.34 9.09 -9.04
C GLY A 156 -25.66 7.75 -8.78
N GLN A 157 -26.45 6.69 -8.55
CA GLN A 157 -25.90 5.36 -8.20
C GLN A 157 -25.09 4.74 -9.34
N ALA A 158 -25.57 4.86 -10.58
CA ALA A 158 -24.90 4.30 -11.74
C ALA A 158 -23.59 5.04 -12.02
N GLU A 159 -23.59 6.37 -11.93
CA GLU A 159 -22.44 7.25 -12.10
C GLU A 159 -21.42 7.05 -10.98
N ALA A 160 -21.86 6.92 -9.72
CA ALA A 160 -20.99 6.62 -8.59
C ALA A 160 -20.29 5.26 -8.76
N LYS A 161 -21.02 4.23 -9.23
CA LYS A 161 -20.43 2.93 -9.54
C LYS A 161 -19.47 3.01 -10.74
N LEU A 162 -19.83 3.73 -11.80
CA LEU A 162 -18.97 3.94 -12.96
C LEU A 162 -17.69 4.69 -12.58
N GLY A 163 -17.77 5.66 -11.67
CA GLY A 163 -16.62 6.49 -11.33
C GLY A 163 -15.73 5.92 -10.25
N PHE A 164 -16.32 5.26 -9.24
CA PHE A 164 -15.65 4.90 -7.99
C PHE A 164 -15.88 3.44 -7.56
N GLY A 165 -16.45 2.61 -8.44
CA GLY A 165 -16.75 1.20 -8.15
C GLY A 165 -15.53 0.37 -7.75
N GLN A 166 -14.35 0.61 -8.35
CA GLN A 166 -13.13 -0.10 -7.98
C GLN A 166 -12.66 0.29 -6.57
N GLU A 167 -12.71 1.60 -6.26
CA GLU A 167 -12.43 2.09 -4.90
C GLU A 167 -13.37 1.45 -3.88
N ARG A 168 -14.66 1.33 -4.22
CA ARG A 168 -15.65 0.66 -3.36
C ARG A 168 -15.32 -0.80 -3.11
N GLN A 169 -15.04 -1.56 -4.17
CA GLN A 169 -14.68 -2.97 -4.04
C GLN A 169 -13.40 -3.17 -3.22
N TYR A 170 -12.38 -2.35 -3.47
CA TYR A 170 -11.15 -2.40 -2.70
C TYR A 170 -11.40 -2.05 -1.23
N ALA A 171 -12.16 -0.99 -0.95
CA ALA A 171 -12.51 -0.62 0.43
C ALA A 171 -13.30 -1.73 1.15
N ASP A 172 -14.30 -2.31 0.49
CA ASP A 172 -15.10 -3.41 1.05
C ASP A 172 -14.23 -4.64 1.37
N TYR A 173 -13.30 -5.02 0.47
CA TYR A 173 -12.30 -6.06 0.73
C TYR A 173 -11.48 -5.75 1.98
N ARG A 174 -10.93 -4.52 2.08
CA ARG A 174 -10.10 -4.11 3.23
C ARG A 174 -10.89 -4.07 4.54
N PHE A 175 -12.17 -3.70 4.50
CA PHE A 175 -13.04 -3.74 5.69
C PHE A 175 -13.35 -5.18 6.10
N ALA A 176 -13.73 -6.04 5.15
CA ALA A 176 -14.01 -7.44 5.44
C ALA A 176 -12.76 -8.18 5.95
N TYR A 177 -11.58 -7.88 5.41
CA TYR A 177 -10.31 -8.38 5.95
C TYR A 177 -10.07 -7.91 7.39
N ASN A 178 -10.31 -6.64 7.71
CA ASN A 178 -10.19 -6.15 9.09
C ASN A 178 -11.21 -6.81 10.03
N ASP A 179 -12.44 -7.03 9.57
CA ASP A 179 -13.47 -7.74 10.34
C ASP A 179 -12.99 -9.19 10.65
N LEU A 180 -12.32 -9.84 9.69
CA LEU A 180 -11.73 -11.17 9.85
C LEU A 180 -10.54 -11.18 10.84
N VAL A 181 -9.65 -10.19 10.74
CA VAL A 181 -8.53 -9.97 11.68
C VAL A 181 -9.06 -9.78 13.11
N ASN A 182 -10.16 -9.07 13.29
CA ASN A 182 -10.70 -8.81 14.63
C ASN A 182 -11.60 -9.95 15.15
N ASN A 183 -11.84 -10.99 14.34
CA ASN A 183 -12.68 -12.10 14.72
C ASN A 183 -11.90 -13.13 15.56
N SER A 184 -12.05 -13.03 16.87
CA SER A 184 -11.45 -13.94 17.86
C SER A 184 -12.19 -15.27 18.00
N SER A 185 -13.37 -15.44 17.40
CA SER A 185 -14.18 -16.66 17.52
C SER A 185 -13.75 -17.78 16.56
N LEU A 186 -12.99 -17.45 15.51
CA LEU A 186 -12.52 -18.42 14.52
C LEU A 186 -11.20 -19.06 14.97
N SER A 187 -11.08 -20.38 14.74
CA SER A 187 -9.78 -21.06 14.74
C SER A 187 -8.89 -20.55 13.60
N THR A 188 -7.59 -20.81 13.69
CA THR A 188 -6.60 -20.46 12.65
C THR A 188 -7.00 -20.99 11.28
N GLU A 189 -7.36 -22.27 11.17
CA GLU A 189 -7.76 -22.88 9.89
C GLU A 189 -9.05 -22.25 9.33
N GLN A 190 -10.04 -22.00 10.17
CA GLN A 190 -11.29 -21.33 9.76
C GLN A 190 -11.03 -19.91 9.29
N ARG A 191 -10.12 -19.19 9.95
CA ARG A 191 -9.75 -17.82 9.58
C ARG A 191 -9.05 -17.78 8.23
N LEU A 192 -8.10 -18.70 7.99
CA LEU A 192 -7.42 -18.81 6.70
C LEU A 192 -8.39 -19.22 5.57
N LYS A 193 -9.33 -20.13 5.86
CA LYS A 193 -10.38 -20.50 4.90
C LYS A 193 -11.29 -19.30 4.56
N ALA A 194 -11.73 -18.54 5.56
CA ALA A 194 -12.53 -17.34 5.34
C ALA A 194 -11.74 -16.27 4.56
N PHE A 195 -10.41 -16.22 4.71
CA PHE A 195 -9.56 -15.35 3.91
C PHE A 195 -9.46 -15.79 2.45
N ASP A 196 -9.42 -17.10 2.18
CA ASP A 196 -9.49 -17.63 0.81
C ASP A 196 -10.85 -17.30 0.16
N GLU A 197 -11.95 -17.45 0.90
CA GLU A 197 -13.30 -17.09 0.44
C GLU A 197 -13.40 -15.58 0.16
N LEU A 198 -12.82 -14.74 1.02
CA LEU A 198 -12.77 -13.30 0.82
C LEU A 198 -12.01 -12.92 -0.45
N GLN A 199 -10.88 -13.57 -0.73
CA GLN A 199 -10.12 -13.34 -1.96
C GLN A 199 -10.92 -13.71 -3.21
N GLN A 200 -11.71 -14.79 -3.16
CA GLN A 200 -12.58 -15.19 -4.26
C GLN A 200 -13.75 -14.22 -4.47
N GLN A 201 -14.26 -13.61 -3.40
CA GLN A 201 -15.35 -12.63 -3.48
C GLN A 201 -14.89 -11.30 -4.10
N TYR A 202 -13.61 -10.94 -3.96
CA TYR A 202 -13.06 -9.66 -4.45
C TYR A 202 -11.81 -9.86 -5.33
N PRO A 203 -11.93 -10.55 -6.49
CA PRO A 203 -10.77 -10.90 -7.32
C PRO A 203 -10.00 -9.66 -7.81
N ASP A 204 -10.71 -8.59 -8.18
CA ASP A 204 -10.09 -7.36 -8.69
C ASP A 204 -9.30 -6.63 -7.59
N ALA A 205 -9.80 -6.61 -6.36
CA ALA A 205 -9.09 -6.03 -5.22
C ALA A 205 -7.82 -6.82 -4.89
N VAL A 206 -7.88 -8.15 -4.99
CA VAL A 206 -6.71 -9.03 -4.79
C VAL A 206 -5.68 -8.86 -5.89
N GLN A 207 -6.10 -8.64 -7.14
CA GLN A 207 -5.18 -8.38 -8.26
C GLN A 207 -4.38 -7.08 -8.10
N GLN A 208 -4.94 -6.09 -7.39
CA GLN A 208 -4.24 -4.84 -7.08
C GLN A 208 -3.17 -5.02 -5.98
N GLU A 209 -3.27 -6.07 -5.17
CA GLU A 209 -2.30 -6.41 -4.13
C GLU A 209 -1.15 -7.24 -4.74
N SER A 210 0.07 -7.03 -4.26
CA SER A 210 1.19 -7.91 -4.61
C SER A 210 1.00 -9.28 -3.95
N LYS A 211 1.52 -10.35 -4.56
CA LYS A 211 1.45 -11.69 -3.97
C LYS A 211 2.11 -11.76 -2.59
N ILE A 212 3.21 -11.04 -2.39
CA ILE A 212 3.84 -10.88 -1.07
C ILE A 212 2.94 -10.12 -0.08
N GLY A 213 2.19 -9.10 -0.53
CA GLY A 213 1.22 -8.40 0.32
C GLY A 213 0.05 -9.30 0.76
N VAL A 214 -0.44 -10.18 -0.12
CA VAL A 214 -1.47 -11.19 0.23
C VAL A 214 -0.90 -12.24 1.18
N TYR A 215 0.35 -12.66 0.99
CA TYR A 215 1.07 -13.54 1.92
C TYR A 215 1.19 -12.92 3.33
N GLU A 216 1.59 -11.66 3.43
CA GLU A 216 1.69 -10.95 4.71
C GLU A 216 0.33 -10.84 5.41
N GLN A 217 -0.75 -10.65 4.66
CA GLN A 217 -2.11 -10.70 5.20
C GLN A 217 -2.43 -12.09 5.78
N ALA A 218 -2.15 -13.16 5.03
CA ALA A 218 -2.36 -14.52 5.52
C ALA A 218 -1.51 -14.83 6.77
N LEU A 219 -0.24 -14.41 6.80
CA LEU A 219 0.63 -14.56 7.96
C LEU A 219 0.08 -13.85 9.20
N ARG A 220 -0.46 -12.63 9.04
CA ARG A 220 -1.06 -11.90 10.14
C ARG A 220 -2.23 -12.68 10.73
N LEU A 221 -3.08 -13.26 9.90
CA LEU A 221 -4.21 -14.09 10.34
C LEU A 221 -3.75 -15.38 11.01
N LEU A 222 -2.68 -15.99 10.50
CA LEU A 222 -2.06 -17.20 11.05
C LEU A 222 -1.52 -16.97 12.47
N ASN A 223 -0.83 -15.85 12.68
CA ASN A 223 -0.19 -15.52 13.95
C ASN A 223 -1.18 -15.03 15.03
N GLN A 224 -2.45 -14.85 14.70
CA GLN A 224 -3.47 -14.44 15.65
C GLN A 224 -3.93 -15.59 16.54
N ASN A 225 -3.62 -15.48 17.83
CA ASN A 225 -3.98 -16.44 18.87
C ASN A 225 -3.50 -17.87 18.59
N SER A 226 -2.35 -17.99 17.92
CA SER A 226 -1.79 -19.32 17.66
C SER A 226 -1.24 -19.93 18.96
N ASN A 227 -1.81 -21.07 19.33
CA ASN A 227 -1.41 -21.84 20.51
C ASN A 227 -0.60 -23.09 20.14
N ASN A 228 -0.35 -23.35 18.86
CA ASN A 228 0.35 -24.53 18.36
C ASN A 228 1.49 -24.15 17.40
N PRO A 229 2.74 -24.04 17.89
CA PRO A 229 3.88 -23.62 17.08
C PRO A 229 4.17 -24.54 15.89
N ALA A 230 4.05 -25.86 16.05
CA ALA A 230 4.34 -26.82 14.98
C ALA A 230 3.35 -26.72 13.82
N GLU A 231 2.06 -26.55 14.14
CA GLU A 231 1.01 -26.32 13.15
C GLU A 231 1.16 -24.95 12.48
N THR A 232 1.56 -23.93 13.24
CA THR A 232 1.84 -22.59 12.70
C THR A 232 2.94 -22.64 11.65
N GLU A 233 4.05 -23.31 11.93
CA GLU A 233 5.14 -23.43 10.97
C GLU A 233 4.75 -24.23 9.73
N ARG A 234 3.97 -25.32 9.89
CA ARG A 234 3.45 -26.07 8.75
C ARG A 234 2.55 -25.19 7.86
N LEU A 235 1.63 -24.43 8.45
CA LEU A 235 0.74 -23.54 7.72
C LEU A 235 1.51 -22.39 7.07
N LYS A 236 2.51 -21.82 7.75
CA LYS A 236 3.40 -20.81 7.20
C LYS A 236 4.09 -21.31 5.93
N GLN A 237 4.65 -22.52 5.94
CA GLN A 237 5.26 -23.13 4.74
C GLN A 237 4.25 -23.29 3.61
N THR A 238 3.02 -23.74 3.91
CA THR A 238 1.95 -23.85 2.90
C THR A 238 1.60 -22.49 2.28
N LEU A 239 1.55 -21.44 3.10
CA LEU A 239 1.31 -20.07 2.63
C LEU A 239 2.46 -19.55 1.76
N GLN A 240 3.70 -19.83 2.13
CA GLN A 240 4.87 -19.48 1.33
C GLN A 240 4.83 -20.14 -0.06
N GLU A 241 4.48 -21.42 -0.13
CA GLU A 241 4.36 -22.15 -1.41
C GLU A 241 3.23 -21.62 -2.29
N ARG A 242 2.12 -21.20 -1.68
CA ARG A 242 0.96 -20.69 -2.41
C ARG A 242 1.20 -19.30 -3.01
N TYR A 243 1.84 -18.41 -2.26
CA TYR A 243 1.89 -16.99 -2.61
C TYR A 243 3.25 -16.53 -3.12
N LEU A 244 4.35 -17.18 -2.73
CA LEU A 244 5.68 -16.67 -3.01
C LEU A 244 6.38 -17.44 -4.11
N THR A 245 7.21 -16.75 -4.87
CA THR A 245 8.18 -17.35 -5.77
C THR A 245 9.30 -18.05 -4.99
N LYS A 246 10.05 -18.93 -5.65
CA LYS A 246 11.21 -19.60 -5.03
C LYS A 246 12.27 -18.62 -4.55
N GLN A 247 12.49 -17.52 -5.26
CA GLN A 247 13.44 -16.49 -4.84
C GLN A 247 12.97 -15.79 -3.57
N GLU A 248 11.70 -15.37 -3.51
CA GLU A 248 11.13 -14.72 -2.32
C GLU A 248 11.14 -15.64 -1.10
N GLN A 249 10.89 -16.94 -1.27
CA GLN A 249 11.01 -17.94 -0.20
C GLN A 249 12.43 -17.96 0.39
N VAL A 250 13.45 -17.99 -0.47
CA VAL A 250 14.86 -17.99 -0.05
C VAL A 250 15.21 -16.67 0.64
N ASP A 251 14.78 -15.52 0.10
CA ASP A 251 15.07 -14.21 0.67
C ASP A 251 14.46 -14.04 2.07
N ILE A 252 13.24 -14.53 2.27
CA ILE A 252 12.58 -14.55 3.59
C ILE A 252 13.34 -15.46 4.54
N GLN A 253 13.71 -16.67 4.12
CA GLN A 253 14.45 -17.59 4.98
C GLN A 253 15.81 -17.03 5.41
N LEU A 254 16.54 -16.37 4.49
CA LEU A 254 17.78 -15.68 4.80
C LEU A 254 17.58 -14.49 5.75
N LYS A 255 16.47 -13.77 5.59
CA LYS A 255 16.10 -12.69 6.51
C LYS A 255 15.84 -13.24 7.92
N GLU A 256 15.02 -14.28 8.05
CA GLU A 256 14.68 -14.91 9.32
C GLU A 256 15.95 -15.45 10.02
N GLN A 257 16.84 -16.11 9.30
CA GLN A 257 18.13 -16.56 9.85
C GLN A 257 19.01 -15.40 10.35
N ARG A 258 19.03 -14.26 9.64
CA ARG A 258 19.77 -13.07 10.09
C ARG A 258 19.14 -12.46 11.34
N GLU A 259 17.82 -12.39 11.41
CA GLU A 259 17.09 -11.89 12.58
C GLU A 259 17.35 -12.77 13.80
N ASP A 260 17.33 -14.10 13.66
CA ASP A 260 17.66 -15.04 14.74
C ASP A 260 19.11 -14.86 15.23
N GLN A 261 20.07 -14.73 14.31
CA GLN A 261 21.48 -14.48 14.67
C GLN A 261 21.66 -13.14 15.38
N GLN A 262 20.95 -12.10 14.93
CA GLN A 262 20.97 -10.79 15.59
C GLN A 262 20.36 -10.86 16.99
N GLN A 263 19.24 -11.55 17.15
CA GLN A 263 18.59 -11.73 18.45
C GLN A 263 19.49 -12.49 19.43
N GLN A 264 20.15 -13.56 18.98
CA GLN A 264 21.13 -14.28 19.80
C GLN A 264 22.28 -13.38 20.28
N LYS A 265 22.82 -12.51 19.41
CA LYS A 265 23.85 -11.54 19.80
C LYS A 265 23.33 -10.54 20.83
N VAL A 266 22.10 -10.06 20.67
CA VAL A 266 21.44 -9.18 21.65
C VAL A 266 21.29 -9.88 22.99
N ASP A 267 20.83 -11.13 23.02
CA ASP A 267 20.64 -11.90 24.25
C ASP A 267 21.98 -12.15 24.97
N GLN A 268 23.01 -12.52 24.22
CA GLN A 268 24.38 -12.67 24.75
C GLN A 268 24.91 -11.36 25.35
N TYR A 269 24.69 -10.23 24.67
CA TYR A 269 25.06 -8.91 25.18
C TYR A 269 24.31 -8.57 26.47
N GLN A 270 23.01 -8.85 26.55
CA GLN A 270 22.22 -8.63 27.77
C GLN A 270 22.72 -9.48 28.94
N GLN A 271 23.10 -10.75 28.69
CA GLN A 271 23.69 -11.62 29.71
C GLN A 271 25.05 -11.08 30.17
N ALA A 272 25.94 -10.70 29.25
CA ALA A 272 27.24 -10.13 29.57
C ALA A 272 27.13 -8.80 30.32
N LEU A 273 26.12 -7.98 30.01
CA LEU A 273 25.84 -6.74 30.73
C LEU A 273 25.42 -7.01 32.18
N LYS A 274 24.56 -8.03 32.42
CA LYS A 274 24.21 -8.45 33.78
C LYS A 274 25.44 -8.92 34.56
N GLN A 275 26.32 -9.69 33.93
CA GLN A 275 27.57 -10.13 34.56
C GLN A 275 28.47 -8.93 34.91
N LEU A 276 28.65 -7.99 33.97
CA LEU A 276 29.43 -6.77 34.23
C LEU A 276 28.87 -5.98 35.41
N GLN A 277 27.55 -5.88 35.55
CA GLN A 277 26.93 -5.22 36.69
C GLN A 277 27.22 -5.95 38.00
N GLN A 278 27.15 -7.27 38.01
CA GLN A 278 27.48 -8.09 39.19
C GLN A 278 28.95 -7.94 39.59
N ASP A 279 29.87 -7.93 38.62
CA ASP A 279 31.31 -7.79 38.86
C ASP A 279 31.67 -6.39 39.39
N MET A 280 30.91 -5.37 38.99
CA MET A 280 31.16 -3.98 39.38
C MET A 280 30.51 -3.61 40.72
N GLU A 281 29.48 -4.32 41.17
CA GLU A 281 28.80 -4.05 42.44
C GLU A 281 29.74 -4.06 43.68
N PRO A 282 30.60 -5.07 43.92
CA PRO A 282 31.50 -5.08 45.08
C PRO A 282 32.56 -3.97 45.04
N LEU A 283 32.86 -3.41 43.86
CA LEU A 283 33.85 -2.34 43.70
C LEU A 283 33.31 -0.98 44.17
N LYS A 284 32.00 -0.82 44.37
CA LYS A 284 31.40 0.45 44.83
C LYS A 284 31.87 0.87 46.22
N THR A 285 32.20 -0.10 47.09
CA THR A 285 32.70 0.17 48.44
C THR A 285 34.22 0.31 48.49
N GLN A 286 34.93 0.00 47.40
CA GLN A 286 36.39 -0.04 47.33
C GLN A 286 36.98 1.12 46.53
N LEU A 287 36.20 1.72 45.62
CA LEU A 287 36.62 2.80 44.73
C LEU A 287 35.87 4.10 45.04
N SER A 288 36.46 5.25 44.69
CA SER A 288 35.68 6.50 44.64
C SER A 288 34.59 6.41 43.57
N SER A 289 33.53 7.22 43.70
CA SER A 289 32.43 7.24 42.75
C SER A 289 32.88 7.53 41.31
N THR A 290 33.89 8.39 41.16
CA THR A 290 34.43 8.80 39.85
C THR A 290 35.23 7.66 39.21
N GLU A 291 36.11 7.00 39.97
CA GLU A 291 36.90 5.87 39.49
C GLU A 291 36.01 4.67 39.15
N TRP A 292 35.02 4.38 39.99
CA TRP A 292 34.05 3.33 39.74
C TRP A 292 33.30 3.56 38.43
N GLN A 293 32.84 4.80 38.20
CA GLN A 293 32.08 5.14 37.01
C GLN A 293 32.96 5.09 35.75
N GLN A 294 34.20 5.58 35.82
CA GLN A 294 35.14 5.48 34.70
C GLN A 294 35.43 4.02 34.34
N GLN A 295 35.68 3.15 35.34
CA GLN A 295 35.90 1.73 35.08
C GLN A 295 34.66 1.04 34.50
N TYR A 296 33.47 1.36 34.99
CA TYR A 296 32.22 0.83 34.45
C TYR A 296 32.05 1.21 32.97
N GLU A 297 32.25 2.50 32.64
CA GLU A 297 32.08 3.02 31.27
C GLU A 297 33.11 2.41 30.31
N THR A 298 34.38 2.32 30.68
CA THR A 298 35.41 1.67 29.86
C THR A 298 35.11 0.19 29.62
N ARG A 299 34.69 -0.57 30.65
CA ARG A 299 34.35 -1.99 30.49
C ARG A 299 33.10 -2.19 29.66
N LEU A 300 32.11 -1.29 29.78
CA LEU A 300 30.90 -1.31 28.96
C LEU A 300 31.21 -1.01 27.49
N GLU A 301 32.08 -0.05 27.21
CA GLU A 301 32.54 0.28 25.85
C GLU A 301 33.28 -0.91 25.22
N ASN A 302 34.22 -1.51 25.94
CA ASN A 302 34.92 -2.72 25.49
C ASN A 302 33.95 -3.88 25.22
N LEU A 303 32.93 -4.05 26.06
CA LEU A 303 31.89 -5.07 25.85
C LEU A 303 31.09 -4.81 24.56
N ARG A 304 30.71 -3.56 24.29
CA ARG A 304 30.00 -3.19 23.06
C ARG A 304 30.84 -3.44 21.82
N LEU A 305 32.09 -2.97 21.80
CA LEU A 305 33.01 -3.15 20.67
C LEU A 305 33.31 -4.63 20.39
N LYS A 306 33.39 -5.45 21.44
CA LYS A 306 33.59 -6.90 21.28
C LYS A 306 32.37 -7.60 20.67
N MET A 307 31.16 -7.20 21.03
CA MET A 307 29.92 -7.89 20.64
C MET A 307 29.33 -7.33 19.33
N PHE A 308 29.57 -6.06 19.04
CA PHE A 308 29.08 -5.31 17.88
C PHE A 308 30.23 -4.50 17.26
N PRO A 309 31.16 -5.17 16.55
CA PRO A 309 32.33 -4.54 15.92
C PRO A 309 31.98 -3.66 14.72
#